data_AF-A0A1B1Z3D4-F1
#
_entry.id   AF-A0A1B1Z3D4-F1
#
_cell.length_a   1.000
_cell.length_b   1.000
_cell.length_c   1.000
_cell.angle_alpha   90.00
_cell.angle_beta   90.00
_cell.angle_gamma   90.00
#
_symmetry.space_group_name_H-M   'P 1'
#
loop_
_entity.id
_entity.type
_entity.pdbx_description
1 polymer ?
#
loop_
_entity_poly.entity_id
_entity_poly.type
_entity_poly.pdbx_seq_one_letter_code
_entity_poly.pdbx_strand_id
1 'polypeptide(L)'
;MIVKADQTMHEKVMNYLSDEPALNLFIIADIENFGYETDFQDIWIDLDEAGEIQGILLRYMGNYLPYAKGTINAKDFSEIINKDTTYEMLSGKKEITEQFRPYVKFEQTKETYFAELKDNSLLNKNSSREGIQQAGLKDVDSLIELKLQIKEFTIRATARQSLEQALKTKTGRTYFMKEGNIVVSCASTTAENYPL
;
A
#
# COMPACT_ATOMS: atom_id res chain seq x y z
N MET A 1 -16.70 7.08 -16.15
CA MET A 1 -17.30 7.92 -15.08
C MET A 1 -16.66 7.52 -13.78
N ILE A 2 -15.96 8.45 -13.11
CA ILE A 2 -15.32 8.17 -11.83
C ILE A 2 -16.31 8.40 -10.68
N VAL A 3 -16.48 7.38 -9.85
CA VAL A 3 -17.29 7.44 -8.62
C VAL A 3 -16.51 6.91 -7.43
N LYS A 4 -16.81 7.40 -6.22
CA LYS A 4 -16.27 6.80 -5.00
C LYS A 4 -16.98 5.47 -4.76
N ALA A 5 -16.22 4.40 -4.54
CA ALA A 5 -16.77 3.09 -4.26
C ALA A 5 -17.32 3.01 -2.84
N ASP A 6 -18.37 2.20 -2.69
CA ASP A 6 -18.97 1.86 -1.40
C ASP A 6 -19.20 0.35 -1.30
N GLN A 7 -19.79 -0.08 -0.19
CA GLN A 7 -20.04 -1.49 0.09
C GLN A 7 -20.91 -2.18 -0.97
N THR A 8 -21.78 -1.46 -1.68
CA THR A 8 -22.65 -2.03 -2.71
C THR A 8 -21.88 -2.47 -3.96
N MET A 9 -20.68 -1.93 -4.16
CA MET A 9 -19.80 -2.24 -5.29
C MET A 9 -18.75 -3.31 -4.95
N HIS A 10 -18.76 -3.83 -3.72
CA HIS A 10 -17.68 -4.67 -3.19
C HIS A 10 -17.36 -5.88 -4.07
N GLU A 11 -18.37 -6.67 -4.43
CA GLU A 11 -18.16 -7.86 -5.27
C GLU A 11 -17.53 -7.50 -6.62
N LYS A 12 -18.02 -6.42 -7.25
CA LYS A 12 -17.49 -5.97 -8.54
C LYS A 12 -16.04 -5.49 -8.45
N VAL A 13 -15.71 -4.74 -7.40
CA VAL A 13 -14.34 -4.26 -7.12
C VAL A 13 -13.40 -5.42 -6.85
N MET A 14 -13.77 -6.33 -5.96
CA MET A 14 -12.93 -7.48 -5.60
C MET A 14 -12.73 -8.42 -6.78
N ASN A 15 -13.77 -8.65 -7.60
CA ASN A 15 -13.64 -9.44 -8.83
C ASN A 15 -12.67 -8.79 -9.82
N TYR A 16 -12.72 -7.46 -10.01
CA TYR A 16 -11.80 -6.77 -10.91
C TYR A 16 -10.33 -6.82 -10.44
N LEU A 17 -10.10 -6.72 -9.14
CA LEU A 17 -8.76 -6.80 -8.54
C LEU A 17 -8.18 -8.22 -8.51
N SER A 18 -9.04 -9.24 -8.46
CA SER A 18 -8.64 -10.64 -8.35
C SER A 18 -8.00 -11.22 -9.62
N ASP A 19 -8.04 -10.52 -10.76
CA ASP A 19 -7.32 -10.92 -11.97
C ASP A 19 -5.79 -10.86 -11.81
N GLU A 20 -5.29 -9.91 -11.02
CA GLU A 20 -3.86 -9.73 -10.73
C GLU A 20 -3.63 -9.55 -9.21
N PRO A 21 -3.95 -10.56 -8.38
CA PRO A 21 -4.09 -10.39 -6.94
C PRO A 21 -2.76 -10.02 -6.27
N ALA A 22 -1.64 -10.52 -6.80
CA ALA A 22 -0.31 -10.20 -6.28
C ALA A 22 0.08 -8.73 -6.53
N LEU A 23 -0.37 -8.13 -7.65
CA LEU A 23 -0.14 -6.72 -7.96
C LEU A 23 -1.14 -5.81 -7.24
N ASN A 24 -2.31 -6.34 -6.93
CA ASN A 24 -3.39 -5.64 -6.23
C ASN A 24 -3.42 -5.88 -4.72
N LEU A 25 -2.42 -6.58 -4.17
CA LEU A 25 -2.38 -7.00 -2.76
C LEU A 25 -2.72 -5.86 -1.80
N PHE A 26 -2.14 -4.67 -2.03
CA PHE A 26 -2.40 -3.50 -1.17
C PHE A 26 -3.85 -3.05 -1.24
N ILE A 27 -4.43 -2.93 -2.43
CA ILE A 27 -5.82 -2.49 -2.60
C ILE A 27 -6.79 -3.51 -1.98
N ILE A 28 -6.54 -4.80 -2.24
CA ILE A 28 -7.33 -5.91 -1.69
C ILE A 28 -7.28 -5.92 -0.16
N ALA A 29 -6.07 -5.90 0.42
CA ALA A 29 -5.87 -5.90 1.86
C ALA A 29 -6.54 -4.70 2.53
N ASP A 30 -6.42 -3.52 1.93
CA ASP A 30 -6.98 -2.28 2.47
C ASP A 30 -8.52 -2.34 2.47
N ILE A 31 -9.14 -2.88 1.42
CA ILE A 31 -10.59 -3.07 1.38
C ILE A 31 -11.04 -4.13 2.40
N GLU A 32 -10.35 -5.27 2.49
CA GLU A 32 -10.71 -6.34 3.43
C GLU A 32 -10.59 -5.92 4.90
N ASN A 33 -9.57 -5.12 5.22
CA ASN A 33 -9.31 -4.71 6.59
C ASN A 33 -10.11 -3.49 7.04
N PHE A 34 -10.42 -2.57 6.13
CA PHE A 34 -10.98 -1.26 6.47
C PHE A 34 -12.31 -0.93 5.78
N GLY A 35 -12.71 -1.69 4.77
CA GLY A 35 -13.88 -1.40 3.96
C GLY A 35 -13.71 -0.13 3.11
N TYR A 36 -14.81 0.61 2.94
CA TYR A 36 -14.88 1.79 2.05
C TYR A 36 -15.07 3.11 2.79
N GLU A 37 -15.40 3.06 4.08
CA GLU A 37 -15.77 4.24 4.88
C GLU A 37 -14.76 4.49 5.99
N THR A 38 -13.67 5.18 5.64
CA THR A 38 -12.66 5.64 6.61
C THR A 38 -12.22 7.08 6.29
N ASP A 39 -11.52 7.72 7.23
CA ASP A 39 -10.92 9.05 7.05
C ASP A 39 -9.54 8.99 6.38
N PHE A 40 -8.84 7.87 6.53
CA PHE A 40 -7.51 7.66 5.97
C PHE A 40 -7.48 6.95 4.62
N GLN A 41 -8.59 6.35 4.19
CA GLN A 41 -8.66 5.61 2.93
C GLN A 41 -9.91 5.93 2.12
N ASP A 42 -9.70 6.06 0.81
CA ASP A 42 -10.74 6.25 -0.19
C ASP A 42 -10.47 5.35 -1.39
N ILE A 43 -11.53 4.82 -1.98
CA ILE A 43 -11.46 4.04 -3.22
C ILE A 43 -12.35 4.72 -4.25
N TRP A 44 -11.81 5.00 -5.43
CA TRP A 44 -12.56 5.44 -6.60
C TRP A 44 -12.45 4.43 -7.71
N ILE A 45 -13.53 4.29 -8.49
CA ILE A 45 -13.59 3.42 -9.66
C ILE A 45 -14.03 4.24 -10.87
N ASP A 46 -13.42 3.95 -12.02
CA ASP A 46 -13.86 4.47 -13.32
C ASP A 46 -14.73 3.42 -14.01
N LEU A 47 -15.98 3.80 -14.31
CA LEU A 47 -16.98 2.95 -14.96
C LEU A 47 -17.17 3.37 -16.42
N ASP A 48 -17.20 2.40 -17.33
CA ASP A 48 -17.63 2.66 -18.72
C ASP A 48 -19.15 2.82 -18.85
N GLU A 49 -19.64 3.00 -20.08
CA GLU A 49 -21.07 3.15 -20.37
C GLU A 49 -21.89 1.89 -20.05
N ALA A 50 -21.27 0.70 -20.06
CA ALA A 50 -21.91 -0.55 -19.65
C ALA A 50 -21.87 -0.75 -18.13
N GLY A 51 -21.20 0.15 -17.41
CA GLY A 51 -21.00 0.08 -15.97
C GLY A 51 -19.85 -0.82 -15.56
N GLU A 52 -18.98 -1.26 -16.48
CA GLU A 52 -17.81 -2.08 -16.17
C GLU A 52 -16.62 -1.26 -15.68
N ILE A 53 -15.85 -1.83 -14.74
CA ILE A 53 -14.69 -1.15 -14.17
C ILE A 53 -13.56 -1.11 -15.20
N GLN A 54 -13.09 0.09 -15.51
CA GLN A 54 -11.94 0.36 -16.39
C GLN A 54 -10.67 0.68 -15.58
N GLY A 55 -10.82 1.17 -14.36
CA GLY A 55 -9.70 1.49 -13.48
C GLY A 55 -10.14 1.75 -12.04
N ILE A 56 -9.20 1.61 -11.13
CA ILE A 56 -9.38 1.84 -9.69
C ILE A 56 -8.27 2.78 -9.22
N LEU A 57 -8.60 3.68 -8.30
CA LEU A 57 -7.65 4.49 -7.56
C LEU A 57 -7.92 4.32 -6.07
N LEU A 58 -6.95 3.78 -5.34
CA LEU A 58 -6.92 3.83 -3.88
C LEU A 58 -6.13 5.05 -3.43
N ARG A 59 -6.62 5.79 -2.44
CA ARG A 59 -5.81 6.64 -1.55
C ARG A 59 -5.71 5.94 -0.21
N TYR A 60 -4.49 5.73 0.28
CA TYR A 60 -4.19 5.34 1.65
C TYR A 60 -3.26 6.38 2.27
N MET A 61 -3.78 7.18 3.19
CA MET A 61 -3.12 8.36 3.72
C MET A 61 -2.71 9.30 2.58
N GLY A 62 -1.41 9.57 2.41
CA GLY A 62 -0.88 10.35 1.27
C GLY A 62 -0.39 9.50 0.08
N ASN A 63 -0.55 8.17 0.12
CA ASN A 63 -0.13 7.28 -0.96
C ASN A 63 -1.32 6.92 -1.86
N TYR A 64 -1.15 7.10 -3.17
CA TYR A 64 -2.13 6.75 -4.17
C TYR A 64 -1.68 5.53 -4.98
N LEU A 65 -2.59 4.57 -5.15
CA LEU A 65 -2.36 3.34 -5.89
C LEU A 65 -3.38 3.24 -7.03
N PRO A 66 -3.00 3.64 -8.27
CA PRO A 66 -3.83 3.43 -9.44
C PRO A 66 -3.65 2.01 -9.97
N TYR A 67 -4.74 1.40 -10.41
CA TYR A 67 -4.73 0.11 -11.07
C TYR A 67 -5.70 0.07 -12.26
N ALA A 68 -5.22 -0.46 -13.37
CA ALA A 68 -6.04 -0.90 -14.49
C ALA A 68 -5.36 -2.09 -15.18
N LYS A 69 -6.14 -2.86 -15.95
CA LYS A 69 -5.60 -3.96 -16.79
C LYS A 69 -4.83 -3.43 -18.01
N GLY A 70 -5.01 -2.16 -18.37
CA GLY A 70 -4.34 -1.54 -19.52
C GLY A 70 -4.33 -0.02 -19.42
N THR A 71 -5.09 0.65 -20.31
CA THR A 71 -5.23 2.12 -20.25
C THR A 71 -6.05 2.51 -19.04
N ILE A 72 -5.60 3.52 -18.31
CA ILE A 72 -6.33 4.11 -17.19
C ILE A 72 -6.77 5.52 -17.55
N ASN A 73 -7.90 5.98 -17.01
CA ASN A 73 -8.31 7.38 -17.10
C ASN A 73 -7.45 8.27 -16.18
N ALA A 74 -6.16 8.37 -16.52
CA ALA A 74 -5.15 9.07 -15.75
C ALA A 74 -5.48 10.55 -15.60
N LYS A 75 -6.04 11.18 -16.64
CA LYS A 75 -6.43 12.60 -16.61
C LYS A 75 -7.40 12.88 -15.47
N ASP A 76 -8.51 12.17 -15.42
CA ASP A 76 -9.58 12.48 -14.46
C ASP A 76 -9.22 11.99 -13.04
N PHE A 77 -8.50 10.86 -12.91
CA PHE A 77 -7.94 10.47 -11.61
C PHE A 77 -6.92 11.49 -11.08
N SER A 78 -6.14 12.13 -11.96
CA SER A 78 -5.19 13.18 -11.55
C SER A 78 -5.90 14.43 -11.02
N GLU A 79 -7.13 14.71 -11.44
CA GLU A 79 -7.92 15.81 -10.86
C GLU A 79 -8.27 15.55 -9.39
N ILE A 80 -8.38 14.28 -8.98
CA ILE A 80 -8.55 13.90 -7.56
C ILE A 80 -7.23 14.11 -6.82
N ILE A 81 -6.13 13.57 -7.35
CA ILE A 81 -4.80 13.66 -6.74
C ILE A 81 -4.36 15.12 -6.55
N ASN A 82 -4.49 15.95 -7.59
CA ASN A 82 -4.04 17.34 -7.58
C ASN A 82 -4.84 18.25 -6.62
N LYS A 83 -6.02 17.83 -6.17
CA LYS A 83 -6.81 18.54 -5.16
C LYS A 83 -6.42 18.17 -3.72
N ASP A 84 -5.72 17.05 -3.53
CA ASP A 84 -5.30 16.58 -2.23
C ASP A 84 -3.96 17.20 -1.82
N THR A 85 -3.99 18.07 -0.81
CA THR A 85 -2.78 18.69 -0.24
C THR A 85 -1.94 17.72 0.58
N THR A 86 -2.46 16.52 0.86
CA THR A 86 -1.77 15.44 1.59
C THR A 86 -1.11 14.42 0.66
N TYR A 87 -1.19 14.61 -0.66
CA TYR A 87 -0.51 13.76 -1.65
C TYR A 87 1.00 13.71 -1.39
N GLU A 88 1.52 12.50 -1.14
CA GLU A 88 2.95 12.23 -0.94
C GLU A 88 3.54 11.41 -2.10
N MET A 89 2.78 10.45 -2.65
CA MET A 89 3.30 9.47 -3.59
C MET A 89 2.20 8.85 -4.45
N LEU A 90 2.54 8.54 -5.70
CA LEU A 90 1.80 7.63 -6.58
C LEU A 90 2.64 6.36 -6.77
N SER A 91 2.13 5.20 -6.41
CA SER A 91 2.84 3.92 -6.49
C SER A 91 1.99 2.84 -7.16
N GLY A 92 2.60 1.98 -7.98
CA GLY A 92 1.87 0.95 -8.72
C GLY A 92 2.68 0.43 -9.90
N LYS A 93 2.02 -0.36 -10.76
CA LYS A 93 2.61 -0.87 -12.01
C LYS A 93 3.15 0.29 -12.85
N LYS A 94 4.37 0.16 -13.38
CA LYS A 94 5.05 1.22 -14.13
C LYS A 94 4.20 1.67 -15.31
N GLU A 95 3.67 0.74 -16.10
CA GLU A 95 2.83 1.01 -17.26
C GLU A 95 1.53 1.77 -16.91
N ILE A 96 1.07 1.71 -15.66
CA ILE A 96 -0.09 2.47 -15.18
C ILE A 96 0.34 3.84 -14.66
N THR A 97 1.35 3.89 -13.79
CA THR A 97 1.80 5.16 -13.17
C THR A 97 2.41 6.13 -14.19
N GLU A 98 3.06 5.62 -15.24
CA GLU A 98 3.58 6.45 -16.35
C GLU A 98 2.49 7.25 -17.08
N GLN A 99 1.26 6.73 -17.14
CA GLN A 99 0.13 7.42 -17.80
C GLN A 99 -0.29 8.70 -17.04
N PHE A 100 0.11 8.86 -15.77
CA PHE A 100 -0.17 10.05 -14.96
C PHE A 100 0.84 11.19 -15.17
N ARG A 101 2.00 10.95 -15.80
CA ARG A 101 3.05 11.96 -16.00
C ARG A 101 2.60 13.27 -16.66
N PRO A 102 1.66 13.28 -17.62
CA PRO A 102 1.18 14.54 -18.20
C PRO A 102 0.34 15.39 -17.24
N TYR A 103 -0.15 14.81 -16.14
CA TYR A 103 -1.20 15.39 -15.30
C TYR A 103 -0.81 15.54 -13.82
N VAL A 104 0.17 14.77 -13.34
CA VAL A 104 0.69 14.82 -11.96
C VAL A 104 2.17 15.18 -12.00
N LYS A 105 2.57 16.14 -11.16
CA LYS A 105 3.98 16.51 -11.01
C LYS A 105 4.69 15.52 -10.10
N PHE A 106 5.76 14.91 -10.60
CA PHE A 106 6.66 14.06 -9.82
C PHE A 106 7.99 14.77 -9.60
N GLU A 107 8.38 14.97 -8.34
CA GLU A 107 9.70 15.51 -8.00
C GLU A 107 10.79 14.46 -8.12
N GLN A 108 10.45 13.21 -7.82
CA GLN A 108 11.35 12.06 -7.86
C GLN A 108 10.58 10.85 -8.39
N THR A 109 11.26 10.00 -9.15
CA THR A 109 10.72 8.72 -9.62
C THR A 109 11.71 7.61 -9.31
N LYS A 110 11.22 6.50 -8.77
CA LYS A 110 12.02 5.32 -8.47
C LYS A 110 11.35 4.09 -9.06
N GLU A 111 12.10 3.35 -9.86
CA GLU A 111 11.68 2.03 -10.35
C GLU A 111 12.18 0.94 -9.40
N THR A 112 11.33 -0.05 -9.15
CA THR A 112 11.63 -1.22 -8.32
C THR A 112 11.25 -2.49 -9.06
N TYR A 113 11.79 -3.62 -8.63
CA TYR A 113 11.43 -4.94 -9.15
C TYR A 113 10.42 -5.61 -8.24
N PHE A 114 9.38 -6.16 -8.84
CA PHE A 114 8.41 -6.99 -8.13
C PHE A 114 8.96 -8.41 -7.96
N ALA A 115 8.92 -8.92 -6.73
CA ALA A 115 9.34 -10.28 -6.40
C ALA A 115 8.20 -11.00 -5.67
N GLU A 116 7.89 -12.21 -6.13
CA GLU A 116 6.82 -13.03 -5.60
C GLU A 116 7.34 -14.42 -5.23
N LEU A 117 7.05 -14.87 -4.01
CA LEU A 117 7.39 -16.21 -3.55
C LEU A 117 6.19 -17.15 -3.75
N LYS A 118 6.19 -17.91 -4.87
CA LYS A 118 5.12 -18.87 -5.19
C LYS A 118 5.28 -20.23 -4.52
N ASP A 119 6.51 -20.61 -4.21
CA ASP A 119 6.83 -21.85 -3.51
C ASP A 119 7.74 -21.55 -2.33
N ASN A 120 7.32 -21.96 -1.14
CA ASN A 120 8.05 -21.78 0.11
C ASN A 120 8.72 -23.08 0.61
N SER A 121 8.69 -24.15 -0.19
CA SER A 121 9.24 -25.47 0.16
C SER A 121 10.72 -25.43 0.52
N LEU A 122 11.49 -24.52 -0.09
CA LEU A 122 12.93 -24.34 0.13
C LEU A 122 13.27 -23.38 1.28
N LEU A 123 12.28 -22.80 1.97
CA LEU A 123 12.57 -21.93 3.12
C LEU A 123 13.20 -22.74 4.26
N ASN A 124 14.30 -22.23 4.81
CA ASN A 124 14.90 -22.81 6.01
C ASN A 124 13.99 -22.55 7.22
N LYS A 125 13.26 -23.58 7.64
CA LYS A 125 12.35 -23.54 8.80
C LYS A 125 13.07 -23.64 10.15
N ASN A 126 14.37 -23.94 10.14
CA ASN A 126 15.20 -24.15 11.33
C ASN A 126 16.05 -22.92 11.72
N SER A 127 15.81 -21.76 11.08
CA SER A 127 16.48 -20.52 11.46
C SER A 127 16.17 -20.14 12.90
N SER A 128 17.19 -19.78 13.68
CA SER A 128 17.01 -19.30 15.04
C SER A 128 16.11 -18.06 15.07
N ARG A 129 15.23 -17.99 16.06
CA ARG A 129 14.39 -16.82 16.35
C ARG A 129 14.86 -16.07 17.60
N GLU A 130 16.03 -16.44 18.12
CA GLU A 130 16.61 -15.83 19.30
C GLU A 130 16.80 -14.32 19.10
N GLY A 131 16.38 -13.53 20.08
CA GLY A 131 16.48 -12.07 20.04
C GLY A 131 15.42 -11.36 19.17
N ILE A 132 14.60 -12.09 18.40
CA ILE A 132 13.52 -11.50 17.60
C ILE A 132 12.35 -11.12 18.52
N GLN A 133 11.94 -9.85 18.45
CA GLN A 133 10.82 -9.29 19.19
C GLN A 133 9.72 -8.82 18.25
N GLN A 134 8.46 -9.03 18.63
CA GLN A 134 7.33 -8.44 17.91
C GLN A 134 7.07 -7.03 18.43
N ALA A 135 6.93 -6.07 17.53
CA ALA A 135 6.64 -4.68 17.86
C ALA A 135 5.23 -4.49 18.40
N GLY A 136 5.13 -3.65 19.43
CA GLY A 136 3.90 -2.99 19.85
C GLY A 136 4.00 -1.48 19.69
N LEU A 137 2.96 -0.74 20.11
CA LEU A 137 2.91 0.72 19.97
C LEU A 137 4.04 1.44 20.71
N LYS A 138 4.56 0.86 21.80
CA LYS A 138 5.70 1.40 22.54
C LYS A 138 7.01 1.39 21.76
N ASP A 139 7.11 0.59 20.69
CA ASP A 139 8.33 0.41 19.90
C ASP A 139 8.35 1.34 18.66
N VAL A 140 7.27 2.09 18.40
CA VAL A 140 7.12 2.95 17.22
C VAL A 140 8.25 3.97 17.11
N ASP A 141 8.62 4.63 18.20
CA ASP A 141 9.69 5.63 18.21
C ASP A 141 11.02 5.03 17.75
N SER A 142 11.44 3.91 18.36
CA SER A 142 12.70 3.25 18.02
C SER A 142 12.71 2.69 16.59
N LEU A 143 11.55 2.24 16.09
CA LEU A 143 11.43 1.76 14.71
C LEU A 143 11.53 2.90 13.68
N ILE A 144 10.95 4.06 13.98
CA ILE A 144 11.09 5.25 13.13
C ILE A 144 12.52 5.78 13.18
N GLU A 145 13.15 5.79 14.36
CA GLU A 145 14.55 6.19 14.52
C GLU A 145 15.49 5.31 13.68
N LEU A 146 15.35 3.98 13.75
CA LEU A 146 16.10 3.06 12.90
C LEU A 146 15.92 3.40 11.41
N LYS A 147 14.67 3.57 10.97
CA LYS A 147 14.36 3.85 9.56
C LYS A 147 14.94 5.18 9.07
N LEU A 148 15.01 6.20 9.93
CA LEU A 148 15.62 7.49 9.63
C LEU A 148 17.15 7.42 9.46
N GLN A 149 17.81 6.40 10.05
CA GLN A 149 19.25 6.20 9.91
C GLN A 149 19.64 5.53 8.58
N ILE A 150 18.68 4.92 7.86
CA ILE A 150 18.91 4.25 6.58
C ILE A 150 18.89 5.29 5.46
N LYS A 151 20.05 5.62 4.89
CA LYS A 151 20.20 6.69 3.89
C LYS A 151 19.37 6.46 2.63
N GLU A 152 19.15 5.21 2.25
CA GLU A 152 18.41 4.79 1.07
C GLU A 152 16.88 4.92 1.25
N PHE A 153 16.42 5.19 2.48
CA PHE A 153 15.00 5.29 2.78
C PHE A 153 14.54 6.74 2.82
N THR A 154 13.60 7.08 1.94
CA THR A 154 12.83 8.32 2.04
C THR A 154 11.67 8.09 2.99
N ILE A 155 11.80 8.57 4.23
CA ILE A 155 10.73 8.45 5.23
C ILE A 155 9.66 9.50 4.94
N ARG A 156 8.46 9.02 4.65
CA ARG A 156 7.26 9.84 4.40
C ARG A 156 6.76 10.51 5.68
N ALA A 157 6.07 11.65 5.57
CA ALA A 157 5.52 12.33 6.74
C ALA A 157 4.46 11.45 7.43
N THR A 158 3.70 10.67 6.66
CA THR A 158 2.69 9.74 7.18
C THR A 158 3.26 8.39 7.67
N ALA A 159 4.58 8.17 7.64
CA ALA A 159 5.19 6.87 7.98
C ALA A 159 4.92 6.42 9.43
N ARG A 160 4.97 7.37 10.38
CA ARG A 160 4.66 7.09 11.78
C ARG A 160 3.20 6.69 11.96
N GLN A 161 2.28 7.50 11.44
CA GLN A 161 0.84 7.26 11.53
C GLN A 161 0.47 5.92 10.88
N SER A 162 1.06 5.61 9.73
CA SER A 162 0.85 4.32 9.04
C SER A 162 1.32 3.14 9.89
N LEU A 163 2.49 3.23 10.53
CA LEU A 163 2.99 2.19 11.42
C LEU A 163 2.10 2.02 12.66
N GLU A 164 1.69 3.12 13.29
CA GLU A 164 0.77 3.08 14.42
C GLU A 164 -0.58 2.45 14.04
N GLN A 165 -1.14 2.81 12.87
CA GLN A 165 -2.39 2.25 12.35
C GLN A 165 -2.27 0.75 12.14
N ALA A 166 -1.21 0.29 11.48
CA ALA A 166 -0.96 -1.14 11.24
C ALA A 166 -0.86 -1.93 12.54
N LEU A 167 -0.15 -1.40 13.54
CA LEU A 167 0.00 -2.05 14.86
C LEU A 167 -1.30 -2.03 15.68
N LYS A 168 -2.07 -0.93 15.64
CA LYS A 168 -3.38 -0.80 16.35
C LYS A 168 -4.41 -1.76 15.77
N THR A 169 -4.49 -1.83 14.44
CA THR A 169 -5.52 -2.60 13.72
C THR A 169 -5.10 -4.03 13.41
N LYS A 170 -3.84 -4.41 13.70
CA LYS A 170 -3.26 -5.73 13.41
C LYS A 170 -3.29 -6.10 11.92
N THR A 171 -3.27 -5.09 11.06
CA THR A 171 -3.25 -5.22 9.58
C THR A 171 -1.83 -5.25 9.02
N GLY A 172 -0.84 -5.08 9.90
CA GLY A 172 0.56 -5.34 9.63
C GLY A 172 1.29 -5.76 10.91
N ARG A 173 2.36 -6.52 10.75
CA ARG A 173 3.23 -6.99 11.82
C ARG A 173 4.63 -6.47 11.56
N THR A 174 5.29 -6.06 12.64
CA THR A 174 6.70 -5.69 12.60
C THR A 174 7.45 -6.55 13.61
N TYR A 175 8.56 -7.13 13.17
CA TYR A 175 9.53 -7.81 14.01
C TYR A 175 10.85 -7.06 13.98
N PHE A 176 11.56 -7.04 15.10
CA PHE A 176 12.82 -6.31 15.22
C PHE A 176 13.80 -7.03 16.15
N MET A 177 15.06 -6.65 16.08
CA MET A 177 16.12 -7.08 17.00
C MET A 177 16.81 -5.87 17.62
N LYS A 178 17.38 -6.08 18.82
CA LYS A 178 18.10 -5.05 19.57
C LYS A 178 19.54 -5.47 19.85
N GLU A 179 20.44 -4.50 19.85
CA GLU A 179 21.73 -4.58 20.52
C GLU A 179 21.73 -3.59 21.70
N GLY A 180 21.76 -4.13 22.92
CA GLY A 180 21.46 -3.34 24.11
C GLY A 180 20.05 -2.76 24.07
N ASN A 181 19.94 -1.43 24.09
CA ASN A 181 18.65 -0.71 24.05
C ASN A 181 18.28 -0.19 22.66
N ILE A 182 19.14 -0.39 21.65
CA ILE A 182 18.99 0.20 20.32
C ILE A 182 18.40 -0.85 19.39
N VAL A 183 17.38 -0.47 18.61
CA VAL A 183 16.83 -1.32 17.54
C VAL A 183 17.78 -1.26 16.35
N VAL A 184 18.34 -2.41 15.95
CA VAL A 184 19.38 -2.49 14.90
C VAL A 184 18.86 -3.06 13.58
N SER A 185 17.73 -3.76 13.60
CA SER A 185 17.08 -4.29 12.41
C SER A 185 15.58 -4.44 12.62
N CYS A 186 14.81 -4.31 11.54
CA CYS A 186 13.38 -4.59 11.54
C CYS A 186 12.92 -5.15 10.19
N ALA A 187 11.88 -5.99 10.24
CA ALA A 187 11.13 -6.44 9.07
C ALA A 187 9.64 -6.23 9.36
N SER A 188 8.91 -5.68 8.39
CA SER A 188 7.50 -5.37 8.50
C SER A 188 6.73 -5.96 7.33
N THR A 189 5.53 -6.48 7.59
CA THR A 189 4.51 -6.60 6.54
C THR A 189 3.87 -5.23 6.34
N THR A 190 3.70 -4.83 5.09
CA THR A 190 3.08 -3.54 4.73
C THR A 190 1.56 -3.67 4.59
N ALA A 191 1.09 -4.84 4.15
CA ALA A 191 -0.32 -5.19 4.09
C ALA A 191 -0.47 -6.70 4.33
N GLU A 192 -1.55 -7.08 4.99
CA GLU A 192 -1.95 -8.47 5.21
C GLU A 192 -3.41 -8.61 4.81
N ASN A 193 -3.73 -9.65 4.03
CA ASN A 193 -5.07 -9.95 3.58
C ASN A 193 -5.43 -11.40 3.93
N TYR A 194 -6.71 -11.74 3.81
CA TYR A 194 -7.14 -13.13 3.94
C TYR A 194 -6.71 -13.90 2.68
N PRO A 195 -6.42 -15.22 2.78
CA PRO A 195 -6.25 -16.04 1.58
C PRO A 195 -7.51 -15.93 0.72
N LEU A 196 -7.34 -15.54 -0.55
CA LEU A 196 -8.39 -15.59 -1.58
C LEU A 196 -8.83 -17.04 -1.83
#